data_AF-A0A7L3DTA9-F1
#
_entry.id   AF-A0A7L3DTA9-F1
#
_cell.length_a   1.000
_cell.length_b   1.000
_cell.length_c   1.000
_cell.angle_alpha   90.00
_cell.angle_beta   90.00
_cell.angle_gamma   90.00
#
_symmetry.space_group_name_H-M   'P 1'
#
loop_
_entity.id
_entity.type
_entity.pdbx_description
1 polymer ?
#
loop_
_entity_poly.entity_id
_entity_poly.type
_entity_poly.pdbx_seq_one_letter_code
_entity_poly.pdbx_strand_id
1 'polypeptide(L)'
;FFQPLGVRVALLAVEVWSEGDRFAVGGSARAVLERFLRWRREELLPRLPHDNAQLLTGVRFDDVSVGMSAQASMCSPARSGGVSMDHSVSVLVVASTVAHQLGHNLGMRHDSAGRFCDCSDLRQDRGCIMASPTGLTPGLSFSNCSQQDLERSLRRGMGWCLSNVPEPQRLAGSPRCGNHFVELDEGCDCGLSVECTDPCCNSSSCQLMPGAQCATGDACCQDCQLRHAGHPCREPLGECDLPEFCDGVSPHCPPDAFLQDGQPCAGGRAVCFGGACATYEGQCQQLLGPGTA
;
A
#
# COMPACT_ATOMS: atom_id res chain seq x y z
N PHE A 1 -3.50 -8.70 7.53
CA PHE A 1 -4.51 -8.39 6.49
C PHE A 1 -3.92 -8.33 5.10
N PHE A 2 -2.90 -7.51 4.83
CA PHE A 2 -2.37 -7.29 3.47
C PHE A 2 -1.33 -8.32 2.99
N GLN A 3 -0.69 -9.06 3.90
CA GLN A 3 0.35 -10.04 3.56
C GLN A 3 -0.06 -11.09 2.51
N PRO A 4 -1.27 -11.68 2.54
CA PRO A 4 -1.71 -12.62 1.48
C PRO A 4 -1.85 -11.98 0.09
N LEU A 5 -1.89 -10.65 0.00
CA LEU A 5 -1.91 -9.90 -1.25
C LEU A 5 -0.52 -9.48 -1.72
N GLY A 6 0.55 -9.87 -1.01
CA GLY A 6 1.92 -9.44 -1.32
C GLY A 6 2.19 -7.96 -0.98
N VAL A 7 1.32 -7.31 -0.21
CA VAL A 7 1.47 -5.91 0.20
C VAL A 7 1.89 -5.84 1.66
N ARG A 8 2.93 -5.04 1.94
CA ARG A 8 3.40 -4.74 3.31
C ARG A 8 3.05 -3.29 3.66
N VAL A 9 2.55 -3.07 4.87
CA VAL A 9 2.21 -1.74 5.37
C VAL A 9 3.20 -1.37 6.46
N ALA A 10 4.13 -0.48 6.12
CA ALA A 10 5.12 0.05 7.04
C ALA A 10 4.61 1.34 7.69
N LEU A 11 4.67 1.43 9.03
CA LEU A 11 4.34 2.65 9.75
C LEU A 11 5.58 3.54 9.84
N LEU A 12 5.60 4.67 9.15
CA LEU A 12 6.74 5.61 9.19
C LEU A 12 6.64 6.64 10.31
N ALA A 13 5.42 7.09 10.63
CA ALA A 13 5.20 8.06 11.69
C ALA A 13 3.78 8.00 12.22
N VAL A 14 3.61 8.49 13.44
CA VAL A 14 2.32 8.77 14.07
C VAL A 14 2.35 10.22 14.54
N GLU A 15 1.33 10.99 14.17
CA GLU A 15 1.13 12.34 14.68
C GLU A 15 -0.17 12.40 15.48
N VAL A 16 -0.06 12.87 16.71
CA VAL A 16 -1.20 13.02 17.63
C VAL A 16 -1.45 14.51 17.85
N TRP A 17 -2.67 14.97 17.57
CA TRP A 17 -3.07 16.38 17.71
C TRP A 17 -3.54 16.69 19.13
N SER A 18 -2.61 16.69 20.09
CA SER A 18 -2.90 16.92 21.51
C SER A 18 -3.25 18.38 21.86
N GLU A 19 -2.77 19.35 21.09
CA GLU A 19 -3.00 20.79 21.32
C GLU A 19 -4.25 21.32 20.58
N GLY A 20 -4.92 20.48 19.80
CA GLY A 20 -6.08 20.82 19.00
C GLY A 20 -5.96 20.34 17.55
N ASP A 21 -7.12 20.13 16.92
CA ASP A 21 -7.18 19.62 15.55
C ASP A 21 -6.56 20.60 14.54
N ARG A 22 -5.83 20.07 13.55
CA ARG A 22 -5.25 20.87 12.46
C ARG A 22 -6.29 21.44 11.50
N PHE A 23 -7.49 20.86 11.51
CA PHE A 23 -8.67 21.32 10.78
C PHE A 23 -9.92 20.82 11.49
N ALA A 24 -11.09 21.40 11.18
CA ALA A 24 -12.33 20.96 11.80
C ALA A 24 -12.65 19.48 11.50
N VAL A 25 -12.71 18.64 12.54
CA VAL A 25 -13.13 17.23 12.44
C VAL A 25 -14.61 17.14 12.85
N GLY A 26 -15.49 16.95 11.86
CA GLY A 26 -16.95 16.96 12.05
C GLY A 26 -17.72 17.13 10.75
N GLY A 27 -19.02 16.88 10.78
CA GLY A 27 -19.85 16.81 9.57
C GLY A 27 -19.86 15.41 8.95
N SER A 28 -20.04 15.34 7.63
CA SER A 28 -19.93 14.08 6.88
C SER A 28 -18.49 13.59 6.74
N ALA A 29 -18.30 12.28 6.62
CA ALA A 29 -16.97 11.69 6.42
C ALA A 29 -16.29 12.18 5.15
N ARG A 30 -17.07 12.46 4.09
CA ARG A 30 -16.58 13.08 2.86
C ARG A 30 -15.94 14.44 3.11
N ALA A 31 -16.60 15.30 3.91
CA ALA A 31 -16.09 16.64 4.19
C ALA A 31 -14.81 16.59 5.03
N VAL A 32 -14.71 15.64 5.97
CA VAL A 32 -13.50 15.42 6.78
C VAL A 32 -12.36 14.90 5.90
N LEU A 33 -12.62 13.92 5.01
CA LEU A 33 -11.63 13.40 4.07
C LEU A 33 -11.05 14.51 3.17
N GLU A 34 -11.89 15.39 2.63
CA GLU A 34 -11.45 16.50 1.78
C GLU A 34 -10.51 17.47 2.51
N ARG A 35 -10.81 17.80 3.78
CA ARG A 35 -9.95 18.65 4.61
C ARG A 35 -8.65 17.93 4.98
N PHE A 36 -8.73 16.65 5.33
CA PHE A 36 -7.57 15.83 5.66
C PHE A 36 -6.60 15.70 4.48
N LEU A 37 -7.10 15.41 3.28
CA LEU A 37 -6.26 15.28 2.08
C LEU A 37 -5.61 16.61 1.68
N ARG A 38 -6.30 17.74 1.88
CA ARG A 38 -5.73 19.08 1.69
C ARG A 38 -4.58 19.32 2.66
N TRP A 39 -4.81 19.10 3.95
CA TRP A 39 -3.79 19.22 5.00
C TRP A 39 -2.60 18.29 4.74
N ARG A 40 -2.86 17.03 4.33
CA ARG A 40 -1.81 16.08 3.96
C ARG A 40 -0.91 16.65 2.88
N ARG A 41 -1.50 17.20 1.81
CA ARG A 41 -0.79 17.76 0.67
C ARG A 41 0.00 19.01 1.03
N GLU A 42 -0.60 19.92 1.79
CA GLU A 42 -0.05 21.26 2.03
C GLU A 42 0.91 21.32 3.22
N GLU A 43 0.74 20.44 4.22
CA GLU A 43 1.50 20.49 5.47
C GLU A 43 2.26 19.20 5.81
N LEU A 44 1.68 18.01 5.62
CA LEU A 44 2.33 16.75 6.01
C LEU A 44 3.37 16.26 4.99
N LEU A 45 3.01 16.21 3.70
CA LEU A 45 3.90 15.74 2.63
C LEU A 45 5.21 16.53 2.52
N PRO A 46 5.22 17.88 2.62
CA PRO A 46 6.45 18.66 2.53
C PRO A 46 7.48 18.36 3.64
N ARG A 47 7.03 17.93 4.82
CA ARG A 47 7.91 17.65 5.97
C ARG A 47 8.20 16.17 6.18
N LEU A 48 7.32 15.28 5.70
CA LEU A 48 7.45 13.85 5.87
C LEU A 48 7.02 13.15 4.56
N PRO A 49 7.98 12.71 3.72
CA PRO A 49 7.67 11.92 2.54
C PRO A 49 7.05 10.56 2.91
N HIS A 50 5.87 10.23 2.38
CA HIS A 50 5.15 8.99 2.65
C HIS A 50 4.11 8.68 1.55
N ASP A 51 3.79 7.40 1.37
CA ASP A 51 2.95 6.93 0.26
C ASP A 51 1.46 7.19 0.47
N ASN A 52 1.00 7.06 1.72
CA ASN A 52 -0.39 7.18 2.13
C ASN A 52 -0.51 7.66 3.58
N ALA A 53 -1.56 8.40 3.91
CA ALA A 53 -1.88 8.77 5.30
C ALA A 53 -3.31 8.39 5.65
N GLN A 54 -3.52 7.93 6.89
CA GLN A 54 -4.84 7.59 7.43
C GLN A 54 -5.09 8.42 8.68
N LEU A 55 -6.23 9.12 8.73
CA LEU A 55 -6.71 9.80 9.93
C LEU A 55 -7.58 8.85 10.75
N LEU A 56 -7.27 8.69 12.03
CA LEU A 56 -8.15 8.05 13.00
C LEU A 56 -8.80 9.13 13.89
N THR A 57 -10.12 9.11 14.02
CA THR A 57 -10.86 10.11 14.81
C THR A 57 -11.89 9.48 15.74
N GLY A 58 -12.00 10.00 16.97
CA GLY A 58 -13.09 9.65 17.89
C GLY A 58 -14.40 10.40 17.63
N VAL A 59 -14.42 11.33 16.67
CA VAL A 59 -15.62 12.10 16.30
C VAL A 59 -16.52 11.23 15.43
N ARG A 60 -17.82 11.23 15.74
CA ARG A 60 -18.84 10.55 14.91
C ARG A 60 -19.17 11.40 13.70
N PHE A 61 -19.21 10.76 12.53
CA PHE A 61 -19.67 11.41 11.31
C PHE A 61 -21.21 11.54 11.32
N ASP A 62 -21.71 12.58 10.66
CA ASP A 62 -23.16 12.81 10.52
C ASP A 62 -23.82 11.80 9.57
N ASP A 63 -23.03 11.16 8.71
CA ASP A 63 -23.46 10.04 7.88
C ASP A 63 -23.26 8.71 8.62
N VAL A 64 -23.94 7.65 8.15
CA VAL A 64 -23.82 6.29 8.73
C VAL A 64 -22.47 5.62 8.45
N SER A 65 -21.49 6.37 7.93
CA SER A 65 -20.20 5.81 7.57
C SER A 65 -19.29 5.69 8.79
N VAL A 66 -18.47 4.65 8.82
CA VAL A 66 -17.39 4.48 9.80
C VAL A 66 -16.03 4.91 9.26
N GLY A 67 -16.00 5.42 8.03
CA GLY A 67 -14.80 5.86 7.34
C GLY A 67 -15.06 6.18 5.87
N MET A 68 -14.13 6.89 5.26
CA MET A 68 -14.17 7.29 3.86
C MET A 68 -12.75 7.40 3.30
N SER A 69 -12.56 7.04 2.04
CA SER A 69 -11.26 7.13 1.36
C SER A 69 -11.45 7.43 -0.12
N ALA A 70 -10.41 7.99 -0.74
CA ALA A 70 -10.40 8.17 -2.18
C ALA A 70 -10.08 6.83 -2.86
N GLN A 71 -10.94 6.39 -3.79
CA GLN A 71 -10.69 5.17 -4.54
C GLN A 71 -9.55 5.33 -5.54
N ALA A 72 -8.73 4.28 -5.69
CA ALA A 72 -7.68 4.15 -6.70
C ALA A 72 -6.76 5.39 -6.73
N SER A 73 -6.22 5.71 -5.55
CA SER A 73 -5.56 6.98 -5.27
C SER A 73 -4.19 6.84 -4.62
N MET A 74 -3.74 5.61 -4.39
CA MET A 74 -2.41 5.33 -3.85
C MET A 74 -1.33 6.08 -4.62
N CYS A 75 -0.34 6.61 -3.90
CA CYS A 75 0.73 7.48 -4.41
C CYS A 75 0.32 8.87 -4.92
N SER A 76 -0.97 9.16 -5.05
CA SER A 76 -1.42 10.52 -5.41
C SER A 76 -1.07 11.52 -4.30
N PRO A 77 -0.38 12.63 -4.61
CA PRO A 77 -0.11 13.69 -3.63
C PRO A 77 -1.38 14.29 -3.04
N ALA A 78 -2.44 14.39 -3.85
CA ALA A 78 -3.70 15.02 -3.47
C ALA A 78 -4.74 14.04 -2.90
N ARG A 79 -4.64 12.74 -3.21
CA ARG A 79 -5.73 11.79 -2.93
C ARG A 79 -5.32 10.56 -2.12
N SER A 80 -4.02 10.27 -1.93
CA SER A 80 -3.57 9.06 -1.22
C SER A 80 -3.80 9.15 0.29
N GLY A 81 -5.01 8.81 0.72
CA GLY A 81 -5.36 8.72 2.13
C GLY A 81 -6.82 8.39 2.40
N GLY A 82 -7.12 8.22 3.68
CA GLY A 82 -8.44 7.86 4.19
C GLY A 82 -8.67 8.39 5.60
N VAL A 83 -9.93 8.35 6.02
CA VAL A 83 -10.37 8.70 7.37
C VAL A 83 -11.16 7.53 7.93
N SER A 84 -10.91 7.17 9.18
CA SER A 84 -11.59 6.08 9.91
C SER A 84 -12.06 6.60 11.26
N MET A 85 -13.28 6.23 11.64
CA MET A 85 -13.83 6.49 12.98
C MET A 85 -13.34 5.41 13.94
N ASP A 86 -12.91 5.80 15.14
CA ASP A 86 -12.69 4.90 16.27
C ASP A 86 -14.04 4.50 16.88
N HIS A 87 -14.68 3.50 16.27
CA HIS A 87 -16.07 3.14 16.53
C HIS A 87 -16.26 1.93 17.45
N SER A 88 -15.16 1.32 17.90
CA SER A 88 -15.19 0.10 18.69
C SER A 88 -14.02 0.05 19.66
N VAL A 89 -14.27 -0.49 20.87
CA VAL A 89 -13.20 -0.81 21.82
C VAL A 89 -12.25 -1.90 21.33
N SER A 90 -12.65 -2.65 20.29
CA SER A 90 -11.81 -3.68 19.68
C SER A 90 -10.88 -3.06 18.64
N VAL A 91 -9.59 -3.06 18.94
CA VAL A 91 -8.52 -2.64 18.00
C VAL A 91 -8.63 -3.38 16.67
N LEU A 92 -9.05 -4.66 16.68
CA LEU A 92 -9.21 -5.45 15.47
C LEU A 92 -10.29 -4.90 14.54
N VAL A 93 -11.40 -4.39 15.10
CA VAL A 93 -12.50 -3.80 14.32
C VAL A 93 -12.06 -2.49 13.67
N VAL A 94 -11.36 -1.65 14.42
CA VAL A 94 -10.82 -0.39 13.91
C VAL A 94 -9.74 -0.65 12.87
N ALA A 95 -8.84 -1.61 13.09
CA ALA A 95 -7.80 -2.00 12.13
C ALA A 95 -8.41 -2.55 10.82
N SER A 96 -9.49 -3.34 10.90
CA SER A 96 -10.23 -3.79 9.71
C SER A 96 -10.85 -2.61 8.95
N THR A 97 -11.35 -1.60 9.66
CA THR A 97 -11.88 -0.36 9.06
C THR A 97 -10.80 0.42 8.33
N VAL A 98 -9.62 0.60 8.95
CA VAL A 98 -8.46 1.24 8.30
C VAL A 98 -8.00 0.43 7.08
N ALA A 99 -7.95 -0.90 7.18
CA ALA A 99 -7.60 -1.77 6.07
C ALA A 99 -8.60 -1.68 4.91
N HIS A 100 -9.90 -1.55 5.19
CA HIS A 100 -10.93 -1.29 4.18
C HIS A 100 -10.67 0.04 3.45
N GLN A 101 -10.35 1.11 4.18
CA GLN A 101 -10.04 2.42 3.57
C GLN A 101 -8.76 2.37 2.73
N LEU A 102 -7.71 1.71 3.23
CA LEU A 102 -6.47 1.53 2.48
C LEU A 102 -6.69 0.64 1.24
N GLY A 103 -7.58 -0.35 1.32
CA GLY A 103 -8.01 -1.17 0.19
C GLY A 103 -8.63 -0.33 -0.93
N HIS A 104 -9.52 0.61 -0.62
CA HIS A 104 -10.03 1.57 -1.62
C HIS A 104 -8.92 2.43 -2.21
N ASN A 105 -7.96 2.92 -1.42
CA ASN A 105 -6.81 3.65 -1.95
C ASN A 105 -6.01 2.82 -2.97
N LEU A 106 -5.87 1.51 -2.72
CA LEU A 106 -5.28 0.52 -3.63
C LEU A 106 -6.18 0.10 -4.80
N GLY A 107 -7.38 0.67 -4.92
CA GLY A 107 -8.31 0.46 -6.03
C GLY A 107 -9.28 -0.71 -5.86
N MET A 108 -9.31 -1.34 -4.69
CA MET A 108 -10.29 -2.37 -4.37
C MET A 108 -11.69 -1.76 -4.29
N ARG A 109 -12.68 -2.44 -4.84
CA ARG A 109 -14.10 -2.03 -4.75
C ARG A 109 -14.82 -2.91 -3.74
N HIS A 110 -16.02 -2.51 -3.35
CA HIS A 110 -16.83 -3.34 -2.46
C HIS A 110 -17.13 -4.72 -3.07
N ASP A 111 -17.14 -5.73 -2.21
CA ASP A 111 -17.65 -7.05 -2.51
C ASP A 111 -19.18 -6.96 -2.66
N SER A 112 -19.73 -7.54 -3.72
CA SER A 112 -21.17 -7.51 -4.00
C SER A 112 -21.65 -8.84 -4.56
N ALA A 113 -22.93 -9.16 -4.36
CA ALA A 113 -23.52 -10.43 -4.78
C ALA A 113 -23.37 -10.68 -6.30
N GLY A 114 -23.36 -9.63 -7.12
CA GLY A 114 -23.17 -9.74 -8.57
C GLY A 114 -21.74 -10.05 -9.03
N ARG A 115 -20.75 -9.98 -8.13
CA ARG A 115 -19.34 -10.24 -8.45
C ARG A 115 -18.86 -11.64 -8.05
N PHE A 116 -19.67 -12.42 -7.33
CA PHE A 116 -19.30 -13.75 -6.81
C PHE A 116 -17.96 -13.73 -6.05
N CYS A 117 -17.81 -12.74 -5.16
CA CYS A 117 -16.61 -12.58 -4.36
C CYS A 117 -16.60 -13.57 -3.19
N ASP A 118 -15.45 -14.19 -2.97
CA ASP A 118 -15.22 -15.14 -1.90
C ASP A 118 -13.95 -14.77 -1.14
N CYS A 119 -14.00 -14.84 0.19
CA CYS A 119 -12.86 -14.69 1.08
C CYS A 119 -12.72 -16.00 1.85
N SER A 120 -11.85 -16.86 1.33
CA SER A 120 -11.81 -18.30 1.54
C SER A 120 -11.24 -18.78 2.89
N ASP A 121 -11.41 -18.00 3.96
CA ASP A 121 -11.11 -18.50 5.32
C ASP A 121 -12.37 -19.03 6.00
N LEU A 122 -12.72 -20.26 5.64
CA LEU A 122 -13.85 -21.07 6.13
C LEU A 122 -13.86 -21.33 7.65
N ARG A 123 -12.92 -20.79 8.43
CA ARG A 123 -12.79 -21.10 9.86
C ARG A 123 -13.62 -20.20 10.79
N GLN A 124 -14.17 -19.08 10.32
CA GLN A 124 -15.00 -18.20 11.14
C GLN A 124 -16.06 -17.50 10.28
N ASP A 125 -17.28 -17.32 10.80
CA ASP A 125 -18.39 -16.51 10.24
C ASP A 125 -18.04 -15.01 10.10
N ARG A 126 -16.84 -14.68 9.64
CA ARG A 126 -16.32 -13.32 9.51
C ARG A 126 -16.30 -12.96 8.02
N GLY A 127 -16.89 -11.82 7.70
CA GLY A 127 -17.01 -11.35 6.32
C GLY A 127 -15.68 -10.96 5.68
N CYS A 128 -15.73 -10.47 4.45
CA CYS A 128 -14.56 -9.96 3.75
C CYS A 128 -14.28 -8.50 4.15
N ILE A 129 -13.02 -8.07 4.15
CA ILE A 129 -12.64 -6.68 4.49
C ILE A 129 -13.40 -5.69 3.61
N MET A 130 -13.53 -5.96 2.31
CA MET A 130 -14.18 -5.07 1.35
C MET A 130 -15.70 -5.26 1.25
N ALA A 131 -16.33 -6.05 2.13
CA ALA A 131 -17.78 -6.09 2.21
C ALA A 131 -18.35 -4.71 2.62
N SER A 132 -19.55 -4.40 2.14
CA SER A 132 -20.27 -3.20 2.61
C SER A 132 -20.44 -3.27 4.13
N PRO A 133 -20.07 -2.22 4.89
CA PRO A 133 -20.08 -2.28 6.36
C PRO A 133 -21.49 -2.56 6.90
N THR A 134 -21.66 -3.68 7.61
CA THR A 134 -22.89 -3.98 8.38
C THR A 134 -22.77 -3.58 9.86
N GLY A 135 -21.57 -3.20 10.30
CA GLY A 135 -21.29 -2.65 11.64
C GLY A 135 -21.17 -3.68 12.77
N LEU A 136 -21.31 -4.99 12.50
CA LEU A 136 -21.39 -6.02 13.56
C LEU A 136 -20.17 -6.93 13.64
N THR A 137 -19.54 -7.30 12.52
CA THR A 137 -18.35 -8.17 12.50
C THR A 137 -17.31 -7.63 11.53
N PRO A 138 -16.03 -7.50 11.94
CA PRO A 138 -15.00 -7.02 11.04
C PRO A 138 -14.64 -8.14 10.06
N GLY A 139 -14.45 -7.75 8.80
CA GLY A 139 -13.81 -8.64 7.85
C GLY A 139 -12.31 -8.74 8.14
N LEU A 140 -11.74 -9.93 8.00
CA LEU A 140 -10.32 -10.18 8.32
C LEU A 140 -9.49 -10.59 7.11
N SER A 141 -10.16 -10.99 6.03
CA SER A 141 -9.53 -11.45 4.80
C SER A 141 -10.05 -10.63 3.62
N PHE A 142 -9.17 -10.34 2.67
CA PHE A 142 -9.56 -9.81 1.38
C PHE A 142 -10.15 -10.92 0.51
N SER A 143 -11.11 -10.57 -0.34
CA SER A 143 -11.72 -11.50 -1.28
C SER A 143 -10.84 -11.72 -2.52
N ASN A 144 -11.14 -12.76 -3.28
CA ASN A 144 -10.58 -12.95 -4.63
C ASN A 144 -10.84 -11.73 -5.55
N CYS A 145 -11.99 -11.07 -5.43
CA CYS A 145 -12.30 -9.83 -6.14
C CYS A 145 -11.37 -8.68 -5.77
N SER A 146 -11.04 -8.56 -4.47
CA SER A 146 -10.15 -7.53 -3.96
C SER A 146 -8.73 -7.71 -4.54
N GLN A 147 -8.25 -8.97 -4.61
CA GLN A 147 -6.97 -9.29 -5.23
C GLN A 147 -6.94 -8.92 -6.72
N GLN A 148 -7.98 -9.25 -7.48
CA GLN A 148 -8.09 -8.87 -8.89
C GLN A 148 -8.15 -7.36 -9.12
N ASP A 149 -8.82 -6.62 -8.23
CA ASP A 149 -8.90 -5.16 -8.29
C ASP A 149 -7.54 -4.51 -8.00
N LEU A 150 -6.78 -5.04 -7.04
CA LEU A 150 -5.40 -4.61 -6.75
C LEU A 150 -4.50 -4.84 -7.97
N GLU A 151 -4.46 -6.06 -8.51
CA GLU A 151 -3.65 -6.40 -9.68
C GLU A 151 -3.97 -5.49 -10.87
N ARG A 152 -5.25 -5.21 -11.11
CA ARG A 152 -5.68 -4.30 -12.18
C ARG A 152 -5.22 -2.86 -11.93
N SER A 153 -5.24 -2.41 -10.68
CA SER A 153 -4.80 -1.06 -10.32
C SER A 153 -3.29 -0.90 -10.52
N LEU A 154 -2.50 -1.88 -10.06
CA LEU A 154 -1.05 -1.91 -10.26
C LEU A 154 -0.67 -1.96 -11.75
N ARG A 155 -1.35 -2.79 -12.55
CA ARG A 155 -1.15 -2.85 -14.02
C ARG A 155 -1.49 -1.56 -14.76
N ARG A 156 -2.30 -0.68 -14.15
CA ARG A 156 -2.63 0.65 -14.71
C ARG A 156 -1.61 1.72 -14.31
N GLY A 157 -0.48 1.34 -13.70
CA GLY A 157 0.56 2.26 -13.23
C GLY A 157 0.22 2.95 -11.91
N MET A 158 -0.83 2.51 -11.21
CA MET A 158 -1.07 2.98 -9.84
C MET A 158 -0.13 2.26 -8.87
N GLY A 159 0.25 2.90 -7.77
CA GLY A 159 1.15 2.27 -6.80
C GLY A 159 2.64 2.39 -7.13
N TRP A 160 3.03 3.28 -8.04
CA TRP A 160 4.42 3.53 -8.43
C TRP A 160 5.37 3.86 -7.26
N CYS A 161 4.85 4.42 -6.17
CA CYS A 161 5.59 4.71 -4.94
C CYS A 161 5.70 3.52 -3.97
N LEU A 162 5.16 2.35 -4.31
CA LEU A 162 5.13 1.19 -3.42
C LEU A 162 6.30 0.21 -3.66
N SER A 163 7.08 0.44 -4.71
CA SER A 163 8.18 -0.45 -5.13
C SER A 163 9.42 -0.30 -4.25
N ASN A 164 9.61 0.85 -3.60
CA ASN A 164 10.75 1.09 -2.72
C ASN A 164 10.49 0.53 -1.31
N VAL A 165 11.54 -0.05 -0.72
CA VAL A 165 11.52 -0.47 0.68
C VAL A 165 11.87 0.75 1.55
N PRO A 166 11.12 1.03 2.63
CA PRO A 166 11.46 2.10 3.54
C PRO A 166 12.78 1.80 4.25
N GLU A 167 13.61 2.85 4.43
CA GLU A 167 14.86 2.72 5.19
C GLU A 167 14.58 2.27 6.63
N PRO A 168 15.38 1.35 7.20
CA PRO A 168 15.17 0.84 8.55
C PRO A 168 15.05 1.94 9.62
N GLN A 169 15.81 3.04 9.48
CA GLN A 169 15.78 4.17 10.43
C GLN A 169 14.48 4.97 10.41
N ARG A 170 13.66 4.81 9.35
CA ARG A 170 12.41 5.54 9.18
C ARG A 170 11.19 4.78 9.70
N LEU A 171 11.35 3.54 10.13
CA LEU A 171 10.27 2.73 10.68
C LEU A 171 9.96 3.18 12.12
N ALA A 172 8.68 3.37 12.42
CA ALA A 172 8.22 3.78 13.74
C ALA A 172 8.09 2.57 14.67
N GLY A 173 8.76 2.62 15.82
CA GLY A 173 8.68 1.57 16.84
C GLY A 173 10.07 1.08 17.25
N SER A 174 10.10 0.05 18.08
CA SER A 174 11.32 -0.71 18.39
C SER A 174 11.46 -1.86 17.39
N PRO A 175 12.69 -2.19 16.91
CA PRO A 175 12.93 -3.35 16.05
C PRO A 175 12.34 -4.64 16.62
N ARG A 176 11.71 -5.45 15.76
CA ARG A 176 11.03 -6.70 16.11
C ARG A 176 11.28 -7.77 15.05
N CYS A 177 12.30 -8.57 15.30
CA CYS A 177 12.58 -9.75 14.51
C CYS A 177 11.35 -10.67 14.34
N GLY A 178 11.05 -11.00 13.09
CA GLY A 178 9.97 -11.88 12.67
C GLY A 178 8.70 -11.14 12.22
N ASN A 179 8.77 -9.82 11.98
CA ASN A 179 7.66 -9.00 11.51
C ASN A 179 7.69 -8.74 9.99
N HIS A 180 8.63 -9.35 9.27
CA HIS A 180 8.88 -9.20 7.82
C HIS A 180 9.39 -7.83 7.36
N PHE A 181 9.87 -6.99 8.28
CA PHE A 181 10.59 -5.76 7.97
C PHE A 181 12.02 -5.89 8.44
N VAL A 182 12.98 -5.58 7.56
CA VAL A 182 14.37 -5.46 7.99
C VAL A 182 14.50 -4.13 8.73
N GLU A 183 14.64 -4.22 10.05
CA GLU A 183 14.78 -3.05 10.92
C GLU A 183 16.25 -2.80 11.31
N LEU A 184 16.49 -1.79 12.15
CA LEU A 184 17.83 -1.50 12.63
C LEU A 184 18.43 -2.76 13.30
N ASP A 185 19.69 -3.06 12.99
CA ASP A 185 20.45 -4.21 13.49
C ASP A 185 20.03 -5.59 12.93
N GLU A 186 19.11 -5.65 11.96
CA GLU A 186 18.72 -6.89 11.28
C GLU A 186 19.39 -7.01 9.91
N GLY A 187 19.83 -8.23 9.57
CA GLY A 187 20.38 -8.56 8.24
C GLY A 187 19.34 -9.17 7.30
N CYS A 188 18.22 -9.64 7.84
CA CYS A 188 17.09 -10.23 7.11
C CYS A 188 15.91 -10.42 8.07
N ASP A 189 14.68 -10.43 7.54
CA ASP A 189 13.49 -10.84 8.30
C ASP A 189 12.54 -11.65 7.39
N CYS A 190 12.45 -12.95 7.68
CA CYS A 190 11.61 -13.91 6.95
C CYS A 190 10.33 -14.30 7.72
N GLY A 191 9.99 -13.58 8.79
CA GLY A 191 8.86 -13.89 9.67
C GLY A 191 9.22 -14.81 10.84
N LEU A 192 8.20 -15.31 11.52
CA LEU A 192 8.36 -16.24 12.64
C LEU A 192 8.97 -17.57 12.19
N SER A 193 9.59 -18.31 13.12
CA SER A 193 10.30 -19.57 12.81
C SER A 193 9.46 -20.65 12.13
N VAL A 194 8.14 -20.65 12.35
CA VAL A 194 7.21 -21.61 11.71
C VAL A 194 6.86 -21.20 10.27
N GLU A 195 6.97 -19.92 9.96
CA GLU A 195 6.58 -19.33 8.67
C GLU A 195 7.79 -19.09 7.75
N CYS A 196 8.97 -18.90 8.34
CA CYS A 196 10.20 -18.65 7.60
C CYS A 196 10.63 -19.86 6.78
N THR A 197 10.61 -19.71 5.46
CA THR A 197 11.09 -20.69 4.49
C THR A 197 12.41 -20.26 3.83
N ASP A 198 12.99 -19.13 4.24
CA ASP A 198 14.19 -18.57 3.65
C ASP A 198 15.45 -19.26 4.19
N PRO A 199 16.20 -20.02 3.35
CA PRO A 199 17.42 -20.70 3.79
C PRO A 199 18.57 -19.74 4.12
N CYS A 200 18.48 -18.49 3.66
CA CYS A 200 19.51 -17.47 3.84
C CYS A 200 19.35 -16.70 5.16
N CYS A 201 18.21 -16.85 5.85
CA CYS A 201 17.87 -16.05 7.01
C CYS A 201 17.65 -16.91 8.27
N ASN A 202 18.28 -16.51 9.38
CA ASN A 202 17.97 -17.08 10.68
C ASN A 202 16.77 -16.36 11.30
N SER A 203 15.60 -16.98 11.24
CA SER A 203 14.34 -16.43 11.77
C SER A 203 14.32 -16.12 13.27
N SER A 204 15.28 -16.65 14.05
CA SER A 204 15.33 -16.43 15.50
C SER A 204 16.18 -15.22 15.88
N SER A 205 17.14 -14.86 15.04
CA SER A 205 18.06 -13.74 15.28
C SER A 205 17.93 -12.62 14.26
N CYS A 206 17.17 -12.81 13.18
CA CYS A 206 17.06 -11.90 12.04
C CYS A 206 18.43 -11.49 11.47
N GLN A 207 19.32 -12.49 11.41
CA GLN A 207 20.65 -12.34 10.83
C GLN A 207 20.78 -13.28 9.64
N LEU A 208 21.58 -12.84 8.67
CA LEU A 208 21.95 -13.69 7.55
C LEU A 208 22.69 -14.93 8.04
N MET A 209 22.43 -16.06 7.39
CA MET A 209 23.15 -17.29 7.64
C MET A 209 24.62 -17.16 7.20
N PRO A 210 25.57 -17.89 7.82
CA PRO A 210 26.97 -17.81 7.43
C PRO A 210 27.19 -18.05 5.94
N GLY A 211 27.83 -17.08 5.25
CA GLY A 211 28.10 -17.13 3.82
C GLY A 211 26.99 -16.55 2.93
N ALA A 212 25.84 -16.18 3.50
CA ALA A 212 24.81 -15.42 2.79
C ALA A 212 25.16 -13.93 2.70
N GLN A 213 24.95 -13.33 1.53
CA GLN A 213 25.10 -11.89 1.28
C GLN A 213 23.73 -11.18 1.23
N CYS A 214 22.65 -11.92 1.06
CA CYS A 214 21.29 -11.42 0.89
C CYS A 214 20.26 -12.48 1.30
N ALA A 215 19.01 -12.05 1.49
CA ALA A 215 17.88 -12.93 1.77
C ALA A 215 17.14 -13.28 0.47
N THR A 216 16.49 -14.45 0.41
CA THR A 216 15.84 -14.95 -0.82
C THR A 216 14.71 -14.05 -1.30
N GLY A 217 14.07 -13.30 -0.39
CA GLY A 217 12.99 -12.37 -0.72
C GLY A 217 13.43 -11.09 -1.45
N ASP A 218 14.74 -10.85 -1.58
CA ASP A 218 15.30 -9.66 -2.21
C ASP A 218 15.38 -9.80 -3.74
N ALA A 219 14.98 -8.76 -4.48
CA ALA A 219 14.92 -8.78 -5.94
C ALA A 219 16.28 -9.02 -6.61
N CYS A 220 17.38 -8.56 -6.00
CA CYS A 220 18.74 -8.76 -6.48
C CYS A 220 19.49 -9.88 -5.75
N CYS A 221 18.76 -10.85 -5.19
CA CYS A 221 19.35 -12.05 -4.57
C CYS A 221 19.11 -13.31 -5.42
N GLN A 222 20.11 -14.18 -5.44
CA GLN A 222 20.01 -15.53 -5.99
C GLN A 222 20.87 -16.48 -5.17
N ASP A 223 20.27 -17.56 -4.65
CA ASP A 223 20.99 -18.59 -3.89
C ASP A 223 21.83 -18.00 -2.73
N CYS A 224 21.24 -17.05 -1.99
CA CYS A 224 21.88 -16.27 -0.92
C CYS A 224 23.07 -15.39 -1.35
N GLN A 225 23.28 -15.18 -2.65
CA GLN A 225 24.35 -14.33 -3.20
C GLN A 225 23.75 -13.18 -4.00
N LEU A 226 24.47 -12.05 -4.02
CA LEU A 226 24.09 -10.90 -4.82
C LEU A 226 24.14 -11.24 -6.30
N ARG A 227 23.10 -10.85 -7.04
CA ARG A 227 23.10 -10.90 -8.50
C ARG A 227 24.14 -9.94 -9.05
N HIS A 228 24.71 -10.26 -10.22
CA HIS A 228 25.68 -9.39 -10.87
C HIS A 228 25.06 -8.07 -11.37
N ALA A 229 25.92 -7.06 -11.52
CA ALA A 229 25.53 -5.78 -12.08
C ALA A 229 24.93 -5.93 -13.49
N GLY A 230 23.79 -5.30 -13.75
CA GLY A 230 23.07 -5.39 -15.02
C GLY A 230 22.05 -6.53 -15.12
N HIS A 231 21.85 -7.32 -14.06
CA HIS A 231 20.75 -8.27 -14.03
C HIS A 231 19.40 -7.54 -13.87
N PRO A 232 18.39 -7.77 -14.72
CA PRO A 232 17.09 -7.11 -14.59
C PRO A 232 16.38 -7.54 -13.30
N CYS A 233 15.98 -6.58 -12.47
CA CYS A 233 15.27 -6.84 -11.22
C CYS A 233 13.82 -6.33 -11.22
N ARG A 234 13.48 -5.41 -12.13
CA ARG A 234 12.09 -5.01 -12.39
C ARG A 234 11.87 -4.78 -13.88
N GLU A 235 10.79 -5.37 -14.38
CA GLU A 235 10.32 -5.17 -15.75
C GLU A 235 9.42 -3.93 -15.82
N PRO A 236 9.44 -3.19 -16.95
CA PRO A 236 8.60 -2.00 -17.11
C PRO A 236 7.12 -2.38 -17.27
N LEU A 237 6.24 -1.65 -16.61
CA LEU A 237 4.79 -1.85 -16.65
C LEU A 237 4.12 -1.23 -17.89
N GLY A 238 4.82 -0.34 -18.60
CA GLY A 238 4.29 0.33 -19.79
C GLY A 238 5.33 1.17 -20.51
N GLU A 239 4.92 1.86 -21.57
CA GLU A 239 5.82 2.67 -22.40
C GLU A 239 6.44 3.89 -21.69
N CYS A 240 5.88 4.28 -20.55
CA CYS A 240 6.35 5.41 -19.73
C CYS A 240 7.22 4.99 -18.54
N ASP A 241 7.47 3.69 -18.40
CA ASP A 241 8.17 3.07 -17.27
C ASP A 241 9.50 2.46 -17.74
N LEU A 242 10.56 2.60 -16.96
CA LEU A 242 11.91 2.11 -17.33
C LEU A 242 12.23 0.81 -16.59
N PRO A 243 13.01 -0.12 -17.17
CA PRO A 243 13.49 -1.28 -16.42
C PRO A 243 14.56 -0.89 -15.40
N GLU A 244 14.60 -1.59 -14.26
CA GLU A 244 15.69 -1.52 -13.30
C GLU A 244 16.57 -2.76 -13.30
N PHE A 245 17.83 -2.54 -12.96
CA PHE A 245 18.87 -3.55 -12.93
C PHE A 245 19.63 -3.53 -11.61
N CYS A 246 20.04 -4.71 -11.15
CA CYS A 246 20.91 -4.85 -10.00
C CYS A 246 22.24 -4.14 -10.24
N ASP A 247 22.80 -3.56 -9.17
CA ASP A 247 24.10 -2.88 -9.20
C ASP A 247 25.29 -3.81 -8.89
N GLY A 248 25.01 -5.03 -8.41
CA GLY A 248 26.02 -6.01 -8.02
C GLY A 248 26.53 -5.88 -6.58
N VAL A 249 26.02 -4.92 -5.81
CA VAL A 249 26.50 -4.62 -4.44
C VAL A 249 25.37 -4.52 -3.42
N SER A 250 24.13 -4.28 -3.87
CA SER A 250 22.93 -4.21 -3.05
C SER A 250 22.01 -5.41 -3.32
N PRO A 251 21.37 -5.98 -2.29
CA PRO A 251 20.33 -7.00 -2.48
C PRO A 251 19.02 -6.40 -3.01
N HIS A 252 18.82 -5.10 -2.85
CA HIS A 252 17.61 -4.42 -3.28
C HIS A 252 17.75 -3.89 -4.71
N CYS A 253 16.66 -3.99 -5.48
CA CYS A 253 16.54 -3.32 -6.77
C CYS A 253 16.59 -1.79 -6.54
N PRO A 254 17.25 -1.01 -7.40
CA PRO A 254 17.26 0.44 -7.25
C PRO A 254 15.84 1.03 -7.34
N PRO A 255 15.63 2.29 -6.87
CA PRO A 255 14.33 2.93 -6.94
C PRO A 255 13.76 2.98 -8.36
N ASP A 256 12.44 2.81 -8.43
CA ASP A 256 11.64 2.82 -9.64
C ASP A 256 11.82 4.13 -10.43
N ALA A 257 12.20 4.01 -11.72
CA ALA A 257 12.50 5.13 -12.59
C ALA A 257 11.55 5.17 -13.80
N PHE A 258 11.20 6.39 -14.20
CA PHE A 258 10.21 6.62 -15.26
C PHE A 258 10.76 7.50 -16.38
N LEU A 259 10.11 7.45 -17.54
CA LEU A 259 10.28 8.52 -18.53
C LEU A 259 9.85 9.86 -17.93
N GLN A 260 10.52 10.92 -18.40
CA GLN A 260 10.19 12.27 -17.96
C GLN A 260 8.72 12.61 -18.25
N ASP A 261 8.06 13.21 -17.26
CA ASP A 261 6.71 13.73 -17.42
C ASP A 261 6.61 14.65 -18.65
N GLY A 262 5.60 14.41 -19.48
CA GLY A 262 5.37 15.13 -20.74
C GLY A 262 5.87 14.39 -22.00
N GLN A 263 6.64 13.31 -21.88
CA GLN A 263 7.01 12.49 -23.05
C GLN A 263 5.77 11.92 -23.75
N PRO A 264 5.70 11.94 -25.10
CA PRO A 264 4.55 11.43 -25.83
C PRO A 264 4.43 9.91 -25.69
N CYS A 265 3.21 9.44 -25.48
CA CYS A 265 2.85 8.04 -25.33
C CYS A 265 1.56 7.73 -26.11
N ALA A 266 1.15 6.47 -26.19
CA ALA A 266 -0.01 6.00 -26.96
C ALA A 266 0.03 6.47 -28.43
N GLY A 267 1.21 6.40 -29.05
CA GLY A 267 1.42 6.88 -30.42
C GLY A 267 1.26 8.40 -30.57
N GLY A 268 1.56 9.17 -29.52
CA GLY A 268 1.49 10.64 -29.51
C GLY A 268 0.11 11.22 -29.17
N ARG A 269 -0.82 10.39 -28.67
CA ARG A 269 -2.17 10.81 -28.27
C ARG A 269 -2.28 11.20 -26.80
N ALA A 270 -1.26 10.91 -26.01
CA ALA A 270 -1.20 11.18 -24.59
C ALA A 270 0.24 11.49 -24.19
N VAL A 271 0.44 11.82 -22.92
CA VAL A 271 1.76 12.08 -22.34
C VAL A 271 2.01 11.21 -21.10
N CYS A 272 3.26 10.86 -20.88
CA CYS A 272 3.71 10.22 -19.65
C CYS A 272 3.54 11.17 -18.48
N PHE A 273 3.03 10.65 -17.37
CA PHE A 273 2.93 11.38 -16.12
C PHE A 273 3.03 10.39 -14.96
N GLY A 274 4.06 10.51 -14.13
CA GLY A 274 4.30 9.62 -12.98
C GLY A 274 4.41 8.15 -13.38
N GLY A 275 5.15 7.85 -14.46
CA GLY A 275 5.36 6.48 -14.94
C GLY A 275 4.23 5.87 -15.76
N ALA A 276 3.06 6.51 -15.83
CA ALA A 276 1.91 6.01 -16.58
C ALA A 276 1.60 6.88 -17.81
N CYS A 277 1.09 6.27 -18.87
CA CYS A 277 0.59 7.01 -20.03
C CYS A 277 -0.81 7.58 -19.73
N ALA A 278 -0.89 8.90 -19.54
CA ALA A 278 -2.11 9.58 -19.09
C ALA A 278 -3.11 9.84 -20.24
N THR A 279 -3.76 8.79 -20.74
CA THR A 279 -4.77 8.90 -21.80
C THR A 279 -6.09 9.50 -21.29
N TYR A 280 -6.83 10.21 -22.15
CA TYR A 280 -8.15 10.77 -21.81
C TYR A 280 -9.13 9.68 -21.39
N GLU A 281 -9.22 8.59 -22.17
CA GLU A 281 -10.04 7.42 -21.83
C GLU A 281 -9.61 6.80 -20.48
N GLY A 282 -8.30 6.68 -20.23
CA GLY A 282 -7.78 6.19 -18.95
C GLY A 282 -8.23 7.05 -17.78
N GLN A 283 -8.21 8.37 -17.93
CA GLN A 283 -8.68 9.32 -16.91
C GLN A 283 -10.21 9.23 -16.71
N CYS A 284 -10.99 9.17 -17.79
CA CYS A 284 -12.43 8.94 -17.73
C CYS A 284 -12.75 7.65 -16.98
N GLN A 285 -12.09 6.55 -17.32
CA GLN A 285 -12.31 5.27 -16.64
C GLN A 285 -11.91 5.29 -15.16
N GLN A 286 -10.88 6.06 -14.79
CA GLN A 286 -10.50 6.25 -13.39
C GLN A 286 -11.50 7.09 -12.61
N LEU A 287 -12.09 8.12 -13.24
CA LEU A 287 -13.01 9.04 -12.59
C LEU A 287 -14.47 8.55 -12.57
N LEU A 288 -14.91 7.92 -13.67
CA LEU A 288 -16.31 7.59 -13.96
C LEU A 288 -16.58 6.09 -14.01
N GLY A 289 -15.53 5.27 -14.08
CA GLY A 289 -15.62 3.81 -14.06
C GLY A 289 -15.46 3.14 -15.43
N PRO A 290 -15.39 1.80 -15.47
CA PRO A 290 -15.08 1.03 -16.68
C PRO A 290 -16.09 1.26 -17.82
N GLY A 291 -15.59 1.39 -19.06
CA GLY A 291 -16.42 1.55 -20.26
C GLY A 291 -16.83 3.00 -20.58
N THR A 292 -16.29 3.97 -19.84
CA THR A 292 -16.44 5.39 -20.14
C THR A 292 -15.26 5.88 -20.98
N ALA A 293 -15.53 6.66 -22.03
CA ALA A 293 -14.55 7.27 -22.91
C ALA A 293 -14.83 8.76 -23.00
#